data_AF-A0A1H8RG34-F1
#
_entry.id   AF-A0A1H8RG34-F1
#
_cell.length_a   1.000
_cell.length_b   1.000
_cell.length_c   1.000
_cell.angle_alpha   90.00
_cell.angle_beta   90.00
_cell.angle_gamma   90.00
#
_symmetry.space_group_name_H-M   'P 1'
#
loop_
_entity.id
_entity.type
_entity.pdbx_description
1 polymer ?
#
loop_
_entity_poly.entity_id
_entity_poly.type
_entity_poly.pdbx_seq_one_letter_code
_entity_poly.pdbx_strand_id
1 'polypeptide(L)' 'MTREEFIEAAGKRYDRLQALNDGRDFYDYEKEFINIWEDLGREVFEKNINTASEDRRKKKLAVATGK' A
#
# COMPACT_ATOMS: atom_id res chain seq x y z
N MET A 1 -2.17 4.81 5.30
CA MET A 1 -1.12 3.81 5.63
C MET A 1 -0.13 4.40 6.63
N THR A 2 0.33 3.61 7.62
CA THR A 2 1.38 4.02 8.58
C THR A 2 2.78 3.57 8.13
N ARG A 3 3.82 4.01 8.86
CA ARG A 3 5.22 3.63 8.58
C ARG A 3 5.47 2.13 8.75
N GLU A 4 4.95 1.52 9.80
CA GLU A 4 5.06 0.07 9.99
C GLU A 4 4.35 -0.71 8.88
N GLU A 5 3.16 -0.26 8.45
CA GLU A 5 2.45 -0.89 7.34
C GLU A 5 3.23 -0.78 6.01
N PHE A 6 3.89 0.36 5.77
CA PHE A 6 4.78 0.52 4.60
C PHE A 6 5.91 -0.52 4.64
N ILE A 7 6.58 -0.65 5.79
CA ILE A 7 7.71 -1.55 5.95
C ILE A 7 7.27 -3.00 5.77
N GLU A 8 6.09 -3.38 6.27
CA GLU A 8 5.53 -4.71 6.05
C GLU A 8 5.20 -4.98 4.58
N ALA A 9 4.56 -4.02 3.90
CA ALA A 9 4.21 -4.12 2.48
C ALA A 9 5.46 -4.20 1.58
N ALA A 10 6.50 -3.45 1.90
CA ALA A 10 7.79 -3.50 1.23
C ALA A 10 8.53 -4.81 1.55
N GLY A 11 8.50 -5.27 2.80
CA GLY A 11 9.13 -6.52 3.23
C GLY A 11 8.61 -7.74 2.48
N LYS A 12 7.28 -7.86 2.33
CA LYS A 12 6.64 -8.95 1.54
C LYS A 12 7.13 -9.04 0.09
N ARG A 13 7.55 -7.91 -0.47
CA ARG A 13 8.00 -7.79 -1.86
C ARG A 13 9.53 -7.80 -1.99
N TYR A 14 10.24 -7.58 -0.88
CA TYR A 14 11.69 -7.56 -0.81
C TYR A 14 12.29 -8.92 -1.18
N ASP A 15 11.72 -10.03 -0.69
CA ASP A 15 12.18 -11.38 -1.03
C ASP A 15 12.06 -11.64 -2.55
N ARG A 16 10.98 -11.15 -3.17
CA ARG A 16 10.76 -11.24 -4.62
C ARG A 16 11.73 -10.36 -5.42
N LEU A 17 12.09 -9.20 -4.86
CA LEU A 17 13.10 -8.30 -5.41
C LEU A 17 14.50 -8.90 -5.32
N GLN A 18 14.82 -9.63 -4.24
CA GLN A 18 16.10 -10.33 -4.11
C GLN A 18 16.18 -11.54 -5.05
N ALA A 19 15.07 -12.27 -5.22
CA ALA A 19 14.99 -13.40 -6.15
C ALA A 19 15.17 -12.98 -7.64
N LEU A 20 14.99 -11.70 -7.96
CA LEU A 20 15.23 -11.16 -9.30
C LEU A 20 16.71 -11.13 -9.70
N ASN A 21 17.63 -11.20 -8.73
CA ASN A 21 19.07 -11.05 -8.96
C ASN A 21 19.75 -12.29 -9.57
N ASP A 22 18.99 -13.35 -9.87
CA ASP A 22 19.49 -14.69 -10.25
C ASP A 22 19.70 -14.86 -11.78
N GLY A 23 20.37 -13.90 -12.43
CA GLY A 23 20.85 -14.07 -13.80
C GLY A 23 19.79 -13.98 -14.91
N ARG A 24 18.69 -13.24 -14.69
CA ARG A 24 17.68 -12.97 -15.73
C ARG A 24 18.17 -12.00 -16.80
N ASP A 25 17.61 -12.13 -18.01
CA ASP A 25 17.77 -11.15 -19.09
C ASP A 25 17.31 -9.76 -18.62
N PHE A 26 18.01 -8.72 -19.06
CA PHE A 26 17.78 -7.33 -18.63
C PHE A 26 16.31 -6.91 -18.78
N TYR A 27 15.64 -7.31 -19.87
CA TYR A 27 14.27 -6.92 -20.13
C TYR A 27 13.27 -7.63 -19.20
N ASP A 28 13.50 -8.90 -18.90
CA ASP A 28 12.68 -9.66 -17.94
C ASP A 28 12.88 -9.14 -16.52
N TYR A 29 14.12 -8.76 -16.17
CA TYR A 29 14.43 -8.12 -14.90
C TYR A 29 13.70 -6.78 -14.77
N GLU A 30 13.80 -5.89 -15.76
CA GLU A 30 13.17 -4.56 -15.74
C GLU A 30 11.66 -4.68 -15.59
N LYS A 31 11.01 -5.54 -16.38
CA LYS A 31 9.56 -5.73 -16.34
C LYS A 31 9.08 -6.21 -14.98
N GLU A 32 9.75 -7.21 -14.42
CA GLU A 32 9.39 -7.77 -13.11
C GLU A 32 9.70 -6.81 -11.96
N PHE A 33 10.79 -6.04 -12.06
CA PHE A 33 11.10 -4.98 -11.12
C PHE A 33 9.99 -3.91 -11.11
N ILE A 34 9.58 -3.42 -12.29
CA ILE A 34 8.49 -2.45 -12.43
C ILE A 34 7.19 -3.02 -11.86
N ASN A 35 6.84 -4.27 -12.20
CA ASN A 35 5.63 -4.92 -11.68
C ASN A 35 5.59 -4.94 -10.15
N ILE A 36 6.71 -5.28 -9.49
CA ILE A 36 6.79 -5.32 -8.02
C ILE A 36 6.60 -3.92 -7.42
N TRP A 37 7.18 -2.90 -8.07
CA TRP A 37 7.06 -1.51 -7.63
C TRP A 37 5.67 -0.92 -7.87
N GLU A 38 5.03 -1.21 -8.99
CA GLU A 38 3.65 -0.80 -9.27
C GLU A 38 2.69 -1.43 -8.27
N ASP A 39 2.86 -2.72 -7.95
CA ASP A 39 2.04 -3.44 -6.99
C ASP A 39 2.18 -2.85 -5.57
N LEU A 40 3.41 -2.55 -5.14
CA LEU A 40 3.66 -1.82 -3.90
C LEU A 40 2.99 -0.44 -3.91
N GLY A 41 3.21 0.34 -4.98
CA GLY A 41 2.66 1.68 -5.15
C GLY A 41 1.13 1.69 -5.12
N ARG A 42 0.50 0.68 -5.72
CA ARG A 42 -0.95 0.50 -5.69
C ARG A 42 -1.46 0.21 -4.28
N GLU A 43 -0.82 -0.70 -3.53
CA GLU A 43 -1.20 -0.98 -2.14
C GLU A 43 -1.05 0.27 -1.26
N VAL A 44 0.04 1.02 -1.42
CA VAL A 44 0.25 2.30 -0.74
C VAL A 44 -0.83 3.32 -1.11
N PHE A 45 -1.16 3.44 -2.39
CA PHE A 45 -2.17 4.38 -2.90
C PHE A 45 -3.56 4.02 -2.36
N GLU A 46 -3.96 2.77 -2.47
CA GLU A 46 -5.23 2.27 -1.95
C GLU A 46 -5.30 2.49 -0.43
N LYS A 47 -4.26 2.13 0.34
CA LYS A 47 -4.25 2.35 1.80
C LYS A 47 -4.12 3.81 2.23
N ASN A 48 -3.80 4.75 1.36
CA ASN A 48 -3.76 6.18 1.70
C ASN A 48 -5.03 6.92 1.26
N ILE A 49 -5.61 6.55 0.11
CA ILE A 49 -6.83 7.14 -0.42
C ILE A 49 -8.07 6.48 0.18
N ASN A 50 -8.07 5.16 0.37
CA ASN A 50 -9.22 4.40 0.88
C ASN A 50 -9.39 4.53 2.41
N THR A 51 -8.34 4.91 3.15
CA THR A 51 -8.45 5.25 4.58
C THR A 51 -9.21 6.55 4.86
N ALA A 52 -9.50 7.37 3.83
CA ALA A 52 -10.35 8.56 3.99
C ALA A 52 -11.85 8.22 4.18
N SER A 53 -12.23 6.94 4.18
CA SER A 53 -13.62 6.49 4.31
C SER A 53 -14.02 6.07 5.74
N GLU A 54 -13.10 5.60 6.58
CA GLU A 54 -13.46 5.12 7.93
C GLU A 54 -13.69 6.26 8.94
N ASP A 55 -13.12 7.45 8.74
CA ASP A 55 -13.25 8.57 9.70
C ASP A 55 -14.51 9.44 9.48
N ARG A 56 -15.23 9.28 8.36
CA ARG A 56 -16.46 10.07 8.10
C ARG A 56 -17.71 9.56 8.83
N ARG A 57 -17.63 8.47 9.62
CA ARG A 57 -18.79 7.90 10.32
C ARG A 57 -18.73 8.03 11.84
N LYS A 58 -18.15 9.11 12.37
CA LYS A 58 -18.35 9.54 13.78
C LYS A 58 -18.81 10.99 13.94
N LYS A 59 -19.86 11.40 13.22
CA LYS A 59 -20.54 12.68 13.53
C LYS A 59 -22.06 12.66 13.35
N LYS A 60 -22.76 11.78 14.09
CA LYS A 60 -24.20 11.93 14.38
C LYS A 60 -24.59 11.28 15.71
N LEU A 61 -24.04 11.73 16.84
CA LEU A 61 -24.61 11.42 18.16
C LEU A 61 -24.58 12.58 19.17
N ALA A 62 -24.18 13.78 18.77
CA ALA A 62 -24.25 14.96 19.64
C ALA A 62 -24.91 16.10 18.88
N VAL A 63 -26.24 16.17 18.92
CA VAL A 63 -27.10 17.37 19.04
C VAL A 63 -28.54 16.86 19.03
N ALA A 64 -29.02 16.43 20.20
CA ALA A 64 -30.43 16.24 20.48
C ALA A 64 -30.67 16.64 21.94
N THR A 65 -30.45 17.93 22.25
CA THR A 65 -30.94 18.55 23.48
C THR A 65 -31.33 19.98 23.16
N GLY A 66 -32.58 20.33 23.43
CA GLY A 66 -33.07 21.71 23.43
C GLY A 66 -34.47 21.87 22.85
N LYS A 67 -35.49 21.50 23.62
CA LYS A 67 -36.86 22.02 23.50
C LYS A 67 -37.18 22.74 24.80
#